data_AF-A0A290ZHX8-F1
#
_entry.id   AF-A0A290ZHX8-F1
#
_cell.length_a   1.000
_cell.length_b   1.000
_cell.length_c   1.000
_cell.angle_alpha   90.00
_cell.angle_beta   90.00
_cell.angle_gamma   90.00
#
_symmetry.space_group_name_H-M   'P 1'
#
loop_
_entity.id
_entity.type
_entity.pdbx_description
1 polymer ?
#
loop_
_entity_poly.entity_id
_entity_poly.type
_entity_poly.pdbx_seq_one_letter_code
_entity_poly.pdbx_strand_id
1 'polypeptide(L)'
;MADPRSMTEPMTPPYASNGAAARLAAETWDHLWPWSRSGFQRQRAIQAAGLALAVAASLAWVLAALGQLAPAAIIGWWFGWSVFEIAVRMGSKPYVKEGPWWGRRYRRASLMDMICYVGFKNLLIGAALFIGLKWAGLLVL
;
A
#
# COMPACT_ATOMS: atom_id res chain seq x y z
N MET A 1 10.92 12.94 24.64
CA MET A 1 11.62 14.04 23.95
C MET A 1 11.65 13.68 22.48
N ALA A 2 11.12 14.52 21.58
CA ALA A 2 11.18 14.25 20.15
C ALA A 2 12.65 14.19 19.69
N ASP A 3 13.02 13.20 18.89
CA ASP A 3 14.37 13.11 18.31
C ASP A 3 14.54 14.31 17.36
N PRO A 4 15.51 15.22 17.57
CA PRO A 4 15.71 16.39 16.72
C PRO A 4 16.06 16.04 15.27
N ARG A 5 16.38 14.76 14.98
CA ARG A 5 16.59 14.24 13.62
C ARG A 5 15.31 13.82 12.91
N SER A 6 14.19 13.71 13.63
CA SER A 6 12.91 13.27 13.08
C SER A 6 12.05 14.47 12.65
N MET A 7 11.53 14.42 11.41
CA MET A 7 10.70 15.51 10.86
C MET A 7 9.30 15.59 11.48
N THR A 8 8.83 14.51 12.12
CA THR A 8 7.48 14.41 12.69
C THR A 8 7.48 13.54 13.96
N GLU A 9 6.40 13.65 14.73
CA GLU A 9 6.16 12.92 15.97
C GLU A 9 6.40 11.40 15.84
N PRO A 10 7.09 10.77 16.82
CA PRO A 10 7.19 9.32 16.90
C PRO A 10 5.81 8.67 16.98
N MET A 11 5.62 7.56 16.25
CA MET A 11 4.37 6.80 16.27
C MET A 11 4.71 5.32 16.35
N THR A 12 4.07 4.57 17.25
CA THR A 12 4.37 3.14 17.39
C THR A 12 3.26 2.30 16.74
N PRO A 13 3.55 1.45 15.74
CA PRO A 13 2.53 0.60 15.15
C PRO A 13 2.10 -0.51 16.13
N PRO A 14 0.87 -1.05 16.02
CA PRO A 14 0.33 -2.03 16.97
C PRO A 14 1.17 -3.31 17.12
N TYR A 15 1.92 -3.69 16.09
CA TYR A 15 2.75 -4.89 16.05
C TYR A 15 4.21 -4.65 16.46
N ALA A 16 4.58 -3.43 16.85
CA ALA A 16 5.98 -3.08 17.17
C ALA A 16 6.56 -3.87 18.36
N SER A 17 5.69 -4.30 19.28
CA SER A 17 6.02 -5.09 20.48
C SER A 17 6.09 -6.60 20.24
N ASN A 18 5.73 -7.09 19.05
CA ASN A 18 5.75 -8.51 18.73
C ASN A 18 7.18 -9.07 18.69
N GLY A 19 7.32 -10.37 18.96
CA GLY A 19 8.56 -11.11 18.72
C GLY A 19 9.01 -11.03 17.25
N ALA A 20 10.32 -11.22 16.98
CA ALA A 20 10.92 -10.92 15.69
C ALA A 20 10.21 -11.57 14.48
N ALA A 21 9.89 -12.86 14.53
CA ALA A 21 9.19 -13.55 13.44
C ALA A 21 7.74 -13.06 13.25
N ALA A 22 7.00 -12.91 14.36
CA ALA A 22 5.64 -12.38 14.34
C ALA A 22 5.58 -10.92 13.85
N ARG A 23 6.63 -10.14 14.11
CA ARG A 23 6.77 -8.77 13.61
C ARG A 23 6.98 -8.77 12.09
N LEU A 24 7.84 -9.63 11.56
CA LEU A 24 8.09 -9.68 10.11
C LEU A 24 6.80 -10.02 9.35
N ALA A 25 6.07 -11.05 9.80
CA ALA A 25 4.78 -11.40 9.20
C ALA A 25 3.77 -10.24 9.30
N ALA A 26 3.72 -9.55 10.44
CA ALA A 26 2.85 -8.39 10.63
C ALA A 26 3.27 -7.19 9.76
N GLU A 27 4.57 -6.92 9.59
CA GLU A 27 5.10 -5.87 8.71
C GLU A 27 4.74 -6.16 7.25
N THR A 28 4.94 -7.40 6.78
CA THR A 28 4.56 -7.80 5.42
C THR A 28 3.06 -7.63 5.20
N TRP A 29 2.24 -8.11 6.14
CA TRP A 29 0.79 -7.91 6.06
C TRP A 29 0.42 -6.43 6.08
N ASP A 30 1.06 -5.62 6.92
CA ASP A 30 0.80 -4.19 7.02
C ASP A 30 1.13 -3.43 5.73
N HIS A 31 2.17 -3.86 5.02
CA HIS A 31 2.58 -3.30 3.74
C HIS A 31 1.69 -3.74 2.57
N LEU A 32 1.23 -5.00 2.57
CA LEU A 32 0.36 -5.50 1.50
C LEU A 32 -1.10 -5.08 1.67
N TRP A 33 -1.58 -5.07 2.91
CA TRP A 33 -2.99 -4.82 3.22
C TRP A 33 -3.17 -3.37 3.67
N PRO A 34 -3.83 -2.49 2.89
CA PRO A 34 -3.99 -1.08 3.27
C PRO A 34 -4.95 -0.88 4.46
N TRP A 35 -5.81 -1.84 4.78
CA TRP A 35 -6.82 -1.67 5.82
C TRP A 35 -6.30 -2.03 7.23
N SER A 36 -6.87 -1.39 8.25
CA SER A 36 -6.74 -1.77 9.66
C SER A 36 -8.13 -1.85 10.31
N ARG A 37 -8.36 -2.83 11.21
CA ARG A 37 -9.65 -2.99 11.91
C ARG A 37 -10.06 -1.73 12.69
N SER A 38 -9.09 -1.00 13.24
CA SER A 38 -9.30 0.23 14.00
C SER A 38 -9.61 1.45 13.12
N GLY A 39 -9.00 1.55 11.93
CA GLY A 39 -9.27 2.62 10.97
C GLY A 39 -10.59 2.44 10.24
N PHE A 40 -10.99 1.18 9.96
CA PHE A 40 -12.23 0.87 9.25
C PHE A 40 -13.47 1.36 10.01
N GLN A 41 -13.53 1.16 11.33
CA GLN A 41 -14.67 1.56 12.18
C GLN A 41 -14.93 3.09 12.20
N ARG A 42 -13.92 3.91 11.87
CA ARG A 42 -13.98 5.37 12.07
C ARG A 42 -14.48 6.14 10.84
N GLN A 43 -14.48 5.54 9.64
CA GLN A 43 -14.80 6.26 8.38
C GLN A 43 -15.66 5.43 7.42
N ARG A 44 -16.99 5.46 7.61
CA ARG A 44 -17.98 4.75 6.75
C ARG A 44 -17.89 5.11 5.26
N ALA A 45 -17.55 6.36 4.93
CA ALA A 45 -17.37 6.79 3.54
C ALA A 45 -16.20 6.08 2.84
N ILE A 46 -15.12 5.79 3.58
CA ILE A 46 -13.98 5.04 3.06
C ILE A 46 -14.32 3.55 2.91
N GLN A 47 -15.20 3.01 3.74
CA GLN A 47 -15.70 1.64 3.56
C GLN A 47 -16.52 1.51 2.27
N ALA A 48 -17.44 2.45 2.02
CA ALA A 48 -18.25 2.45 0.79
C ALA A 48 -17.38 2.66 -0.46
N ALA A 49 -16.45 3.61 -0.42
CA ALA A 49 -15.46 3.80 -1.48
C ALA A 49 -14.60 2.55 -1.68
N GLY A 50 -14.16 1.89 -0.59
CA GLY A 50 -13.37 0.67 -0.65
C GLY A 50 -14.13 -0.53 -1.23
N LEU A 51 -15.43 -0.65 -0.94
CA LEU A 51 -16.28 -1.69 -1.54
C LEU A 51 -16.47 -1.45 -3.03
N ALA A 52 -16.80 -0.22 -3.42
CA ALA A 52 -16.94 0.16 -4.83
C ALA A 52 -15.63 -0.07 -5.60
N LEU A 53 -14.50 0.28 -4.99
CA LEU A 53 -13.18 0.10 -5.58
C LEU A 53 -12.77 -1.39 -5.63
N ALA A 54 -13.16 -2.22 -4.66
CA ALA A 54 -12.93 -3.66 -4.72
C ALA A 54 -13.73 -4.34 -5.85
N VAL A 55 -14.97 -3.90 -6.08
CA VAL A 55 -15.79 -4.37 -7.22
C VAL A 55 -15.16 -3.91 -8.53
N ALA A 56 -14.81 -2.62 -8.65
CA ALA A 56 -14.13 -2.08 -9.82
C ALA A 56 -12.79 -2.80 -10.10
N ALA A 57 -12.04 -3.15 -9.04
CA ALA A 57 -10.80 -3.91 -9.14
C ALA A 57 -11.01 -5.29 -9.71
N SER A 58 -12.01 -5.99 -9.17
CA SER A 58 -12.35 -7.34 -9.62
C SER A 58 -12.75 -7.32 -11.10
N LEU A 59 -13.56 -6.35 -11.52
CA LEU A 59 -13.96 -6.18 -12.92
C LEU A 59 -12.77 -5.79 -13.81
N ALA A 60 -11.90 -4.88 -13.37
CA ALA A 60 -10.73 -4.47 -14.15
C ALA A 60 -9.77 -5.64 -14.38
N TRP A 61 -9.49 -6.47 -13.37
CA TRP A 61 -8.64 -7.65 -13.56
C TRP A 61 -9.27 -8.70 -14.48
N VAL A 62 -10.59 -8.92 -14.41
CA VAL A 62 -11.30 -9.80 -15.34
C VAL A 62 -11.21 -9.28 -16.78
N LEU A 63 -11.50 -7.99 -17.00
CA LEU A 63 -11.43 -7.38 -18.33
C LEU A 63 -9.99 -7.38 -18.89
N ALA A 64 -8.98 -7.20 -18.03
CA ALA A 64 -7.58 -7.26 -18.42
C ALA A 64 -7.19 -8.68 -18.84
N ALA A 65 -7.61 -9.69 -18.08
CA ALA A 65 -7.36 -11.10 -18.41
C ALA A 65 -8.04 -11.52 -19.72
N LEU A 66 -9.19 -10.93 -20.04
CA LEU A 66 -9.90 -11.13 -21.32
C LEU A 66 -9.30 -10.32 -22.49
N GLY A 67 -8.24 -9.52 -22.25
CA GLY A 67 -7.62 -8.66 -23.27
C GLY A 67 -8.49 -7.46 -23.69
N GLN A 68 -9.53 -7.12 -22.93
CA GLN A 68 -10.49 -6.07 -23.26
C GLN A 68 -10.16 -4.71 -22.65
N LEU A 69 -9.08 -4.60 -21.86
CA LEU A 69 -8.60 -3.32 -21.33
C LEU A 69 -7.44 -2.79 -22.16
N ALA A 70 -7.60 -1.56 -22.64
CA ALA A 70 -6.50 -0.81 -23.22
C ALA A 70 -5.35 -0.65 -22.20
N PRO A 71 -4.08 -0.64 -22.64
CA PRO A 71 -2.94 -0.42 -21.74
C PRO A 71 -3.07 0.86 -20.89
N ALA A 72 -3.60 1.94 -21.47
CA ALA A 72 -3.88 3.18 -20.76
C ALA A 72 -4.90 3.00 -19.62
N ALA A 73 -5.87 2.10 -19.78
CA ALA A 73 -6.84 1.80 -18.73
C ALA A 73 -6.23 0.98 -17.59
N ILE A 74 -5.27 0.08 -17.88
CA ILE A 74 -4.48 -0.64 -16.87
C ILE A 74 -3.62 0.34 -16.06
N ILE A 75 -2.98 1.31 -16.74
CA ILE A 75 -2.20 2.37 -16.08
C ILE A 75 -3.11 3.24 -15.21
N GLY A 76 -4.25 3.69 -15.75
CA GLY A 76 -5.24 4.47 -15.01
C GLY A 76 -5.76 3.72 -13.77
N TRP A 77 -5.97 2.41 -13.89
CA TRP A 77 -6.35 1.54 -12.78
C TRP A 77 -5.29 1.49 -11.69
N TRP A 78 -4.03 1.23 -12.04
CA TRP A 78 -2.89 1.25 -11.11
C TRP A 78 -2.73 2.59 -10.39
N PHE A 79 -2.90 3.69 -11.14
CA PHE A 79 -2.85 5.04 -10.59
C PHE A 79 -4.01 5.29 -9.63
N GLY A 80 -5.25 4.98 -10.03
CA GLY A 80 -6.43 5.12 -9.19
C GLY A 80 -6.33 4.32 -7.89
N TRP A 81 -5.86 3.07 -7.97
CA TRP A 81 -5.56 2.25 -6.79
C TRP A 81 -4.53 2.91 -5.86
N SER A 82 -3.48 3.51 -6.41
CA SER A 82 -2.44 4.20 -5.64
C SER A 82 -3.00 5.42 -4.89
N VAL A 83 -3.80 6.26 -5.56
CA VAL A 83 -4.46 7.42 -4.93
C VAL A 83 -5.40 6.98 -3.82
N PHE A 84 -6.22 5.96 -4.07
CA PHE A 84 -7.10 5.40 -3.06
C PHE A 84 -6.33 4.87 -1.85
N GLU A 85 -5.26 4.11 -2.08
CA GLU A 85 -4.44 3.56 -1.01
C GLU A 85 -3.79 4.65 -0.15
N ILE A 86 -3.32 5.75 -0.76
CA ILE A 86 -2.80 6.92 -0.03
C ILE A 86 -3.88 7.46 0.92
N ALA A 87 -5.11 7.69 0.42
CA ALA A 87 -6.20 8.20 1.23
C ALA A 87 -6.56 7.26 2.40
N VAL A 88 -6.64 5.95 2.15
CA VAL A 88 -6.93 4.94 3.18
C VAL A 88 -5.82 4.88 4.24
N ARG A 89 -4.55 4.85 3.82
CA ARG A 89 -3.42 4.76 4.76
C ARG A 89 -3.28 6.04 5.57
N MET A 90 -3.54 7.21 4.99
CA MET A 90 -3.57 8.47 5.76
C MET A 90 -4.63 8.46 6.86
N GLY A 91 -5.77 7.80 6.67
CA GLY A 91 -6.81 7.67 7.69
C GLY A 91 -6.58 6.55 8.71
N SER A 92 -5.92 5.46 8.31
CA SER A 92 -5.89 4.21 9.09
C SER A 92 -4.51 3.76 9.57
N LYS A 93 -3.45 4.13 8.85
CA LYS A 93 -2.05 3.77 9.08
C LYS A 93 -1.11 4.95 8.76
N PRO A 94 -1.28 6.13 9.40
CA PRO A 94 -0.53 7.34 9.06
C PRO A 94 0.88 7.32 9.67
N TYR A 95 1.65 6.28 9.42
CA TYR A 95 3.03 6.15 9.89
C TYR A 95 3.94 5.62 8.79
N VAL A 96 5.20 6.03 8.86
CA VAL A 96 6.28 5.52 8.03
C VAL A 96 7.48 5.14 8.88
N LYS A 97 8.28 4.21 8.36
CA LYS A 97 9.52 3.76 8.98
C LYS A 97 10.63 4.79 8.73
N GLU A 98 11.38 5.08 9.77
CA GLU A 98 12.46 6.09 9.79
C GLU A 98 13.83 5.42 9.77
N GLY A 99 14.70 5.87 8.87
CA GLY A 99 16.03 5.30 8.67
C GLY A 99 16.02 4.02 7.81
N PRO A 100 17.00 3.13 7.97
CA PRO A 100 17.07 1.91 7.19
C PRO A 100 15.80 1.07 7.34
N TRP A 101 15.39 0.38 6.26
CA TRP A 101 14.16 -0.38 6.22
C TRP A 101 14.11 -1.53 7.25
N TRP A 102 15.27 -2.03 7.72
CA TRP A 102 15.38 -3.01 8.81
C TRP A 102 15.29 -2.41 10.22
N GLY A 103 15.20 -1.08 10.34
CA GLY A 103 15.11 -0.37 11.61
C GLY A 103 13.83 -0.67 12.39
N ARG A 104 13.58 0.07 13.48
CA ARG A 104 12.35 -0.05 14.29
C ARG A 104 11.75 1.29 14.68
N ARG A 105 12.29 2.38 14.12
CA ARG A 105 11.78 3.72 14.38
C ARG A 105 10.67 3.99 13.38
N TYR A 106 9.55 4.46 13.90
CA TYR A 106 8.41 4.86 13.09
C TYR A 106 7.99 6.25 13.54
N ARG A 107 7.57 7.06 12.59
CA ARG A 107 7.07 8.40 12.80
C ARG A 107 5.76 8.58 12.06
N ARG A 108 5.03 9.64 12.42
CA ARG A 108 3.82 10.01 11.69
C ARG A 108 4.15 10.33 10.23
N ALA A 109 3.33 9.85 9.31
CA ALA A 109 3.51 10.12 7.89
C ALA A 109 2.94 11.50 7.53
N SER A 110 3.71 12.28 6.77
CA SER A 110 3.15 13.38 5.97
C SER A 110 2.46 12.83 4.72
N LEU A 111 1.73 13.69 4.00
CA LEU A 111 1.13 13.30 2.72
C LEU A 111 2.20 12.88 1.70
N MET A 112 3.33 13.62 1.63
CA MET A 112 4.42 13.28 0.72
C MET A 112 5.08 11.94 1.08
N ASP A 113 5.26 11.65 2.37
CA ASP A 113 5.78 10.35 2.81
C ASP A 113 4.88 9.22 2.30
N MET A 114 3.56 9.39 2.39
CA MET A 114 2.60 8.38 1.96
C MET A 114 2.57 8.23 0.44
N ILE A 115 2.66 9.33 -0.32
CA ILE A 115 2.76 9.29 -1.79
C ILE A 115 4.00 8.52 -2.23
N CYS A 116 5.17 8.86 -1.68
CA CYS A 116 6.42 8.19 -2.00
C CYS A 116 6.37 6.71 -1.60
N TYR A 117 5.86 6.43 -0.40
CA TYR A 117 5.74 5.07 0.11
C TYR A 117 4.82 4.19 -0.75
N VAL A 118 3.59 4.65 -1.03
CA VAL A 118 2.61 3.90 -1.82
C VAL A 118 3.07 3.79 -3.28
N GLY A 119 3.54 4.90 -3.88
CA GLY A 119 4.01 4.93 -5.26
C GLY A 119 5.17 3.97 -5.50
N PHE A 120 6.18 3.99 -4.62
CA PHE A 120 7.32 3.08 -4.73
C PHE A 120 6.89 1.62 -4.54
N LYS A 121 6.08 1.32 -3.53
CA LYS A 121 5.59 -0.03 -3.27
C LYS A 121 4.79 -0.58 -4.46
N ASN A 122 3.87 0.22 -5.00
CA ASN A 122 3.04 -0.18 -6.12
C ASN A 122 3.85 -0.36 -7.41
N LEU A 123 4.82 0.51 -7.67
CA LEU A 123 5.76 0.35 -8.77
C LEU A 123 6.56 -0.95 -8.66
N LEU A 124 7.07 -1.29 -7.48
CA LEU A 124 7.80 -2.55 -7.25
C LEU A 124 6.91 -3.77 -7.50
N ILE A 125 5.65 -3.75 -7.06
CA ILE A 125 4.71 -4.84 -7.33
C ILE A 125 4.45 -4.97 -8.84
N GLY A 126 4.23 -3.85 -9.54
CA GLY A 126 4.05 -3.85 -10.99
C GLY A 126 5.27 -4.39 -11.73
N ALA A 127 6.48 -3.97 -11.34
CA ALA A 127 7.74 -4.45 -11.91
C ALA A 127 7.94 -5.96 -11.66
N ALA A 128 7.68 -6.43 -10.44
CA ALA A 128 7.78 -7.85 -10.10
C ALA A 128 6.79 -8.70 -10.89
N LEU A 129 5.54 -8.24 -11.04
CA LEU A 129 4.52 -8.90 -11.86
C LEU A 129 4.96 -9.00 -13.31
N PHE A 130 5.44 -7.90 -13.89
CA PHE A 130 5.93 -7.86 -15.27
C PHE A 130 7.08 -8.84 -15.49
N ILE A 131 8.09 -8.82 -14.61
CA ILE A 131 9.24 -9.74 -14.68
C ILE A 131 8.77 -11.19 -14.56
N GLY A 132 7.87 -11.49 -13.61
CA GLY A 132 7.34 -12.84 -13.41
C GLY A 132 6.57 -13.37 -14.62
N LEU A 133 5.71 -12.54 -15.21
CA LEU A 133 4.97 -12.90 -16.43
C LEU A 133 5.90 -13.09 -17.64
N LYS A 134 6.95 -12.25 -17.77
CA LYS A 134 7.96 -12.41 -18.83
C LYS A 134 8.73 -13.71 -18.65
N TRP A 135 9.14 -14.03 -17.43
CA TRP A 135 9.85 -15.27 -17.11
C TRP A 135 9.00 -16.51 -17.37
N ALA A 136 7.69 -16.44 -17.09
CA ALA A 136 6.73 -17.52 -17.37
C ALA A 136 6.37 -17.69 -18.87
N GLY A 137 6.92 -16.85 -19.77
CA GLY A 137 6.59 -16.88 -21.20
C GLY A 137 5.19 -16.34 -21.54
N LEU A 138 4.51 -15.71 -20.58
CA LEU A 138 3.16 -15.16 -20.73
C LEU A 138 3.15 -13.74 -21.33
N LEU A 139 4.32 -13.10 -21.43
CA LEU A 139 4.50 -11.82 -22.12
C LEU A 139 5.46 -11.98 -23.31
N VAL A 140 4.90 -11.86 -24.51
CA VAL A 140 5.65 -11.66 -25.74
C VAL A 140 5.83 -10.15 -25.88
N LEU A 141 7.08 -9.70 -25.77
CA LEU A 141 7.52 -8.34 -26.07
C LEU A 141 8.37 -8.44 -27.31
#